data_AF-A0A2W2B887-F1
#
_entry.id   AF-A0A2W2B887-F1
#
_cell.length_a   1.000
_cell.length_b   1.000
_cell.length_c   1.000
_cell.angle_alpha   90.00
_cell.angle_beta   90.00
_cell.angle_gamma   90.00
#
_symmetry.space_group_name_H-M   'P 1'
#
loop_
_entity.id
_entity.type
_entity.pdbx_description
1 polymer ?
#
loop_
_entity_poly.entity_id
_entity_poly.type
_entity_poly.pdbx_seq_one_letter_code
_entity_poly.pdbx_strand_id
1 'polypeptide(L)'
;MAKKAKKKVAAKAATRSKKTKKAIAVKSVKARKPAAKKAPRKAARRSAAEVAKLRKAVIAGLKSGKSAETVAKQLGISRPYLYRLKSNG
;
A
#
# COMPACT_ATOMS: atom_id res chain seq x y z
N MET A 1 50.01 -4.02 -30.82
CA MET A 1 49.18 -5.07 -31.47
C MET A 1 48.36 -5.79 -30.41
N ALA A 2 47.03 -5.76 -30.53
CA ALA A 2 46.09 -6.32 -29.56
C ALA A 2 46.01 -7.86 -29.66
N LYS A 3 46.33 -8.58 -28.58
CA LYS A 3 45.96 -9.99 -28.44
C LYS A 3 44.79 -10.09 -27.45
N LYS A 4 43.61 -10.33 -28.03
CA LYS A 4 42.30 -10.41 -27.37
C LYS A 4 42.28 -11.45 -26.25
N ALA A 5 41.68 -11.08 -25.11
CA ALA A 5 41.46 -11.95 -23.96
C ALA A 5 40.62 -13.19 -24.34
N LYS A 6 41.15 -14.40 -24.07
CA LYS A 6 40.37 -15.64 -24.14
C LYS A 6 39.57 -15.79 -22.85
N LYS A 7 38.29 -15.45 -22.92
CA LYS A 7 37.28 -15.66 -21.87
C LYS A 7 37.16 -17.17 -21.63
N LYS A 8 37.63 -17.69 -20.49
CA LYS A 8 37.32 -19.07 -20.06
C LYS A 8 35.81 -19.14 -19.78
N VAL A 9 35.10 -19.86 -20.64
CA VAL A 9 33.66 -20.10 -20.56
C VAL A 9 33.39 -20.89 -19.27
N ALA A 10 32.62 -20.29 -18.35
CA ALA A 10 32.05 -21.00 -17.22
C ALA A 10 31.30 -22.22 -17.74
N ALA A 11 31.64 -23.40 -17.23
CA ALA A 11 31.04 -24.67 -17.60
C ALA A 11 29.51 -24.51 -17.60
N LYS A 12 28.90 -24.66 -18.78
CA LYS A 12 27.45 -24.76 -18.96
C LYS A 12 26.96 -25.84 -17.98
N ALA A 13 26.15 -25.44 -17.00
CA ALA A 13 25.42 -26.40 -16.18
C ALA A 13 24.68 -27.34 -17.14
N ALA A 14 25.01 -28.64 -17.07
CA ALA A 14 24.36 -29.67 -17.85
C ALA A 14 22.85 -29.47 -17.77
N THR A 15 22.19 -29.48 -18.91
CA THR A 15 20.75 -29.37 -19.08
C THR A 15 20.06 -30.48 -18.29
N ARG A 16 19.81 -30.25 -17.00
CA ARG A 16 19.04 -31.16 -16.15
C ARG A 16 17.65 -31.26 -16.78
N SER A 17 17.34 -32.44 -17.31
CA SER A 17 16.05 -32.83 -17.86
C SER A 17 14.90 -32.34 -16.95
N LYS A 18 13.77 -31.96 -17.54
CA LYS A 18 12.57 -31.54 -16.80
C LYS A 18 12.19 -32.55 -15.71
N LYS A 19 12.45 -33.84 -15.93
CA LYS A 19 12.22 -34.92 -14.95
C LYS A 19 13.09 -34.78 -13.70
N THR A 20 14.39 -34.51 -13.85
CA THR A 20 15.31 -34.34 -12.72
C THR A 20 15.09 -33.03 -11.96
N LYS A 21 14.67 -31.95 -12.64
CA LYS A 21 14.25 -30.70 -11.97
C LYS A 21 13.00 -30.89 -11.10
N LYS A 22 11.99 -31.65 -11.58
CA LYS A 22 10.78 -31.94 -10.78
C LYS A 22 11.10 -32.80 -9.55
N ALA A 23 11.96 -33.82 -9.69
CA ALA A 23 12.33 -34.67 -8.56
C ALA A 23 13.07 -33.89 -7.44
N ILE A 24 13.94 -32.94 -7.81
CA ILE A 24 14.62 -32.08 -6.84
C ILE A 24 13.63 -31.09 -6.20
N ALA A 25 12.74 -30.47 -7.00
CA ALA A 25 11.72 -29.56 -6.48
C ALA A 25 10.75 -30.25 -5.49
N VAL A 26 10.40 -31.52 -5.71
CA VAL A 26 9.57 -32.29 -4.78
C VAL A 26 10.32 -32.61 -3.49
N LYS A 27 11.61 -32.94 -3.56
CA LYS A 27 12.42 -33.24 -2.36
C LYS A 27 12.90 -32.00 -1.60
N SER A 28 12.98 -30.83 -2.25
CA SER A 28 13.53 -29.60 -1.66
C SER A 28 12.46 -28.57 -1.27
N VAL A 29 11.23 -29.01 -0.95
CA VAL A 29 10.26 -28.13 -0.27
C VAL A 29 10.67 -28.00 1.19
N LYS A 30 11.73 -27.23 1.43
CA LYS A 30 11.97 -26.67 2.76
C LYS A 30 10.80 -25.73 3.03
N ALA A 31 9.91 -26.14 3.94
CA ALA A 31 8.68 -25.42 4.27
C ALA A 31 9.01 -23.95 4.56
N ARG A 32 8.74 -23.09 3.59
CA ARG A 32 8.85 -21.65 3.76
C ARG A 32 7.63 -21.27 4.58
N LYS A 33 7.82 -21.12 5.90
CA LYS A 33 6.79 -20.66 6.84
C LYS A 33 6.02 -19.52 6.16
N PRO A 34 4.69 -19.56 6.05
CA PRO A 34 3.96 -18.44 5.48
C PRO A 34 4.28 -17.23 6.34
N ALA A 35 4.83 -16.19 5.71
CA ALA A 35 5.05 -14.91 6.39
C ALA A 35 3.74 -14.52 7.05
N ALA A 36 3.76 -14.35 8.37
CA ALA A 36 2.60 -14.03 9.18
C ALA A 36 1.79 -12.97 8.44
N LYS A 37 0.54 -13.31 8.10
CA LYS A 37 -0.41 -12.38 7.47
C LYS A 37 -0.49 -11.17 8.40
N LYS A 38 0.20 -10.08 8.06
CA LYS A 38 0.05 -8.82 8.78
C LYS A 38 -1.43 -8.47 8.66
N ALA A 39 -2.12 -8.39 9.80
CA ALA A 39 -3.50 -7.96 9.85
C ALA A 39 -3.64 -6.68 9.02
N PRO A 40 -4.65 -6.56 8.15
CA PRO A 40 -4.86 -5.33 7.42
C PRO A 40 -5.04 -4.25 8.48
N ARG A 41 -4.19 -3.21 8.46
CA ARG A 41 -4.38 -2.00 9.24
C ARG A 41 -5.64 -1.30 8.73
N LYS A 42 -6.81 -1.85 9.06
CA LYS A 42 -8.10 -1.17 8.94
C LYS A 42 -8.11 -0.12 10.04
N ALA A 43 -7.44 1.01 9.80
CA ALA A 43 -7.94 2.25 10.37
C ALA A 43 -9.39 2.32 9.90
N ALA A 44 -10.34 2.17 10.82
CA ALA A 44 -11.76 2.16 10.50
C ALA A 44 -12.06 3.45 9.71
N ARG A 45 -12.25 3.31 8.40
CA ARG A 45 -12.62 4.44 7.57
C ARG A 45 -14.02 4.85 8.05
N ARG A 46 -14.20 6.12 8.39
CA ARG A 46 -15.53 6.68 8.73
C ARG A 46 -16.54 6.23 7.69
N SER A 47 -17.72 5.82 8.13
CA SER A 47 -18.77 5.39 7.22
C SER A 47 -19.21 6.54 6.31
N ALA A 48 -19.75 6.25 5.13
CA ALA A 48 -20.21 7.28 4.19
C ALA A 48 -21.27 8.20 4.85
N ALA A 49 -22.12 7.64 5.70
CA ALA A 49 -23.12 8.39 6.46
C ALA A 49 -22.49 9.37 7.46
N GLU A 50 -21.45 8.96 8.18
CA GLU A 50 -20.71 9.86 9.07
C GLU A 50 -20.01 10.98 8.31
N VAL A 51 -19.41 10.66 7.15
CA VAL A 51 -18.79 11.67 6.28
C VAL A 51 -19.83 12.69 5.80
N ALA A 52 -21.02 12.25 5.42
CA ALA A 52 -22.11 13.15 5.00
C ALA A 52 -22.58 14.06 6.14
N LYS A 53 -22.73 13.54 7.36
CA LYS A 53 -23.05 14.34 8.56
C LYS A 53 -21.96 15.40 8.82
N LEU A 54 -20.69 15.01 8.72
CA LEU A 54 -19.55 15.91 8.87
C LEU A 54 -19.53 17.02 7.82
N ARG A 55 -19.85 16.71 6.56
CA ARG A 55 -19.96 17.71 5.48
C ARG A 55 -21.04 18.75 5.78
N LYS A 56 -22.23 18.32 6.21
CA LYS A 56 -23.32 19.23 6.58
C LYS A 56 -22.90 20.18 7.70
N ALA A 57 -22.26 19.65 8.75
CA ALA A 57 -21.76 20.46 9.86
C ALA A 57 -20.68 21.46 9.43
N VAL A 58 -19.75 21.06 8.55
CA VAL A 58 -18.72 21.96 8.00
C VAL A 58 -19.36 23.09 7.18
N ILE A 59 -20.30 22.77 6.29
CA ILE A 59 -20.99 23.79 5.47
C ILE A 59 -21.77 24.76 6.36
N ALA A 60 -22.50 24.26 7.35
CA ALA A 60 -23.24 25.11 8.30
C ALA A 60 -22.29 26.02 9.10
N GLY A 61 -21.17 25.48 9.59
CA GLY A 61 -20.16 26.25 10.31
C GLY A 61 -19.54 27.36 9.44
N LEU A 62 -19.22 27.06 8.19
CA LEU A 62 -18.66 28.06 7.26
C LEU A 62 -19.69 29.11 6.85
N LYS A 63 -20.96 28.72 6.63
CA LYS A 63 -22.06 29.67 6.35
C LYS A 63 -22.32 30.62 7.52
N SER A 64 -22.10 30.16 8.76
CA SER A 64 -22.21 31.01 9.96
C SER A 64 -21.06 32.01 10.13
N GLY A 65 -20.17 32.17 9.14
CA GLY A 65 -19.06 33.13 9.18
C GLY A 65 -17.88 32.70 10.07
N LYS A 66 -17.91 31.50 10.65
CA LYS A 66 -16.81 30.97 11.47
C LYS A 66 -15.60 30.65 10.59
N SER A 67 -14.41 30.95 11.10
CA SER A 67 -13.17 30.60 10.40
C SER A 67 -13.00 29.08 10.31
N ALA A 68 -12.35 28.62 9.24
CA ALA A 68 -12.13 27.19 9.00
C ALA A 68 -11.36 26.52 10.15
N GLU A 69 -10.50 27.25 10.86
CA GLU A 69 -9.77 26.74 12.02
C GLU A 69 -10.70 26.47 13.19
N THR A 70 -11.64 27.38 13.48
CA THR A 70 -12.61 27.21 14.56
C THR A 70 -13.54 26.04 14.28
N VAL A 71 -14.00 25.89 13.03
CA VAL A 71 -14.85 24.76 12.60
C VAL A 71 -14.09 23.43 12.69
N ALA A 72 -12.82 23.40 12.29
CA ALA A 72 -12.00 22.20 12.37
C ALA A 72 -11.78 21.75 13.82
N LYS A 73 -11.47 22.70 14.72
CA LYS A 73 -11.32 22.45 16.16
C LYS A 73 -12.63 21.95 16.79
N GLN A 74 -13.76 22.58 16.48
CA GLN A 74 -15.08 22.17 17.01
C GLN A 74 -15.48 20.76 16.57
N LEU A 75 -15.14 20.37 15.34
CA LEU A 75 -15.50 19.06 14.79
C LEU A 75 -14.43 17.98 15.00
N GLY A 76 -13.32 18.31 15.69
CA GLY A 76 -12.22 17.36 15.93
C GLY A 76 -11.61 16.82 14.64
N ILE A 77 -11.54 17.64 13.60
CA ILE A 77 -10.97 17.27 12.29
C ILE A 77 -9.74 18.11 11.97
N SER A 78 -8.84 17.55 11.17
CA SER A 78 -7.71 18.32 10.66
C SER A 78 -8.17 19.35 9.62
N ARG A 79 -7.49 20.49 9.58
CA ARG A 79 -7.74 21.56 8.59
C ARG A 79 -7.65 21.07 7.13
N PRO A 80 -6.68 20.22 6.73
CA PRO A 80 -6.66 19.65 5.38
C PRO A 80 -7.89 18.77 5.08
N TYR A 81 -8.35 18.02 6.08
CA TYR A 81 -9.53 17.18 5.93
C TYR A 81 -10.81 18.00 5.76
N LEU A 82 -10.94 19.14 6.45
CA LEU A 82 -12.03 20.09 6.24
C LEU A 82 -12.07 20.59 4.79
N TYR A 83 -10.94 21.01 4.23
CA TYR A 83 -10.90 21.47 2.83
C TYR A 83 -11.26 20.36 1.84
N ARG A 84 -10.83 19.12 2.11
CA ARG A 84 -11.23 17.96 1.30
C ARG A 84 -12.75 17.69 1.39
N LEU A 85 -13.35 17.87 2.57
CA LEU A 85 -14.79 17.74 2.74
C LEU A 85 -15.57 18.85 2.03
N LYS A 86 -15.01 20.07 1.96
CA LYS A 86 -15.57 21.20 1.19
C LYS A 86 -15.49 20.97 -0.32
N SER A 87 -14.36 20.44 -0.82
CA SER A 87 -14.10 20.28 -2.26
C SER A 87 -14.82 19.08 -2.89
N ASN A 88 -15.11 18.03 -2.12
CA ASN A 88 -15.78 16.83 -2.61
C ASN A 88 -17.31 16.86 -2.36
N GLY A 89 -17.86 18.07 -2.20
CA GLY A 89 -19.29 18.34 -2.06
C GLY A 89 -20.01 18.24 -3.38
#